data_AF-A0A2K3JTQ5-F1
#
_entry.id   AF-A0A2K3JTQ5-F1
#
_cell.length_a   1.000
_cell.length_b   1.000
_cell.length_c   1.000
_cell.angle_alpha   90.00
_cell.angle_beta   90.00
_cell.angle_gamma   90.00
#
_symmetry.space_group_name_H-M   'P 1'
#
loop_
_entity.id
_entity.type
_entity.pdbx_description
1 polymer ?
#
loop_
_entity_poly.entity_id
_entity_poly.type
_entity_poly.pdbx_seq_one_letter_code
_entity_poly.pdbx_strand_id
1 'polypeptide(L)'
;MESTQRVLSLLVLCFLMGTMLVSGQSATNVRATYHNYNPQNINWDYNKASVYCATWDANQPLSWRKKYAWTAFCGPVGPRGRDSCGKCLT
;
A
#
# COMPACT_ATOMS: atom_id res chain seq x y z
N MET A 1 32.22 -22.66 -24.00
CA MET A 1 30.81 -22.83 -24.44
C MET A 1 29.88 -23.15 -23.27
N GLU A 2 30.20 -24.12 -22.39
CA GLU A 2 29.38 -24.44 -21.19
C GLU A 2 29.21 -23.26 -20.21
N SER A 3 30.27 -22.49 -19.91
CA SER A 3 30.21 -21.39 -18.94
C SER A 3 29.25 -20.26 -19.39
N THR A 4 29.32 -19.86 -20.67
CA THR A 4 28.44 -18.84 -21.25
C THR A 4 26.97 -19.28 -21.25
N GLN A 5 26.70 -20.56 -21.50
CA GLN A 5 25.34 -21.12 -21.45
C GLN A 5 24.77 -21.11 -20.03
N ARG A 6 25.57 -21.44 -19.01
CA ARG A 6 25.14 -21.39 -17.60
C ARG A 6 24.84 -19.96 -17.14
N VAL A 7 25.66 -18.99 -17.56
CA VAL A 7 25.43 -17.57 -17.28
C VAL A 7 24.15 -17.07 -17.97
N LEU A 8 23.95 -17.40 -19.24
CA LEU A 8 22.73 -17.06 -19.97
C LEU A 8 21.48 -17.68 -19.33
N SER A 9 21.54 -18.96 -18.96
CA SER A 9 20.43 -19.64 -18.29
C SER A 9 20.09 -19.02 -16.93
N LEU A 10 21.09 -18.64 -16.13
CA LEU A 10 20.89 -17.96 -14.84
C LEU A 10 20.26 -16.57 -15.02
N LEU A 11 20.73 -15.80 -16.01
CA LEU A 11 20.17 -14.47 -16.31
C LEU A 11 18.71 -14.56 -16.76
N VAL A 12 18.36 -15.54 -17.60
CA VAL A 12 16.97 -15.78 -18.01
C VAL A 12 16.10 -16.18 -16.81
N LEU A 13 16.60 -17.05 -15.92
CA LEU A 13 15.87 -17.43 -14.71
C LEU A 13 15.63 -16.24 -13.77
N CYS A 14 16.63 -15.38 -13.57
CA CYS A 14 16.50 -14.15 -12.79
C CYS A 14 15.51 -13.16 -13.39
N PHE A 15 15.46 -13.05 -14.72
CA PHE A 15 14.49 -12.18 -15.41
C PHE A 15 13.05 -12.69 -15.27
N LEU A 16 12.86 -14.02 -15.35
CA LEU A 16 11.55 -14.65 -15.18
C LEU A 16 11.02 -14.57 -13.73
N MET A 17 11.91 -14.55 -12.74
CA MET A 17 11.54 -14.37 -11.32
C MET A 17 11.38 -12.89 -10.91
N GLY A 18 11.96 -11.96 -11.68
CA GLY A 18 11.93 -10.53 -11.41
C GLY A 18 10.60 -9.84 -11.73
N THR A 19 9.72 -10.49 -12.50
CA THR A 19 8.40 -9.96 -12.86
C THR A 19 7.34 -10.35 -11.81
N MET A 20 7.55 -9.92 -10.57
CA MET A 20 6.46 -9.89 -9.59
C MET A 20 5.42 -8.89 -10.09
N LEU A 21 4.41 -9.39 -10.79
CA LEU A 21 3.26 -8.61 -11.24
C LEU A 21 2.57 -8.06 -9.98
N VAL A 22 2.73 -6.75 -9.72
CA VAL A 22 1.86 -6.03 -8.78
C VAL A 22 0.45 -6.11 -9.35
N SER A 23 -0.35 -7.03 -8.82
CA SER A 23 -1.75 -7.14 -9.14
C SER A 23 -2.51 -6.10 -8.32
N GLY A 24 -2.90 -5.01 -8.96
CA GLY A 24 -3.83 -4.03 -8.39
C GLY A 24 -5.24 -4.59 -8.39
N GLN A 25 -5.97 -4.45 -7.28
CA GLN A 25 -7.38 -4.77 -7.21
C GLN A 25 -8.24 -3.56 -7.58
N SER A 26 -9.42 -3.80 -8.17
CA SER A 26 -10.35 -2.73 -8.53
C SER A 26 -11.81 -3.14 -8.34
N ALA A 27 -12.67 -2.14 -8.11
CA ALA A 27 -14.11 -2.27 -8.07
C ALA A 27 -14.75 -0.97 -8.58
N THR A 28 -15.92 -1.08 -9.21
CA THR A 28 -16.69 0.07 -9.72
C THR A 28 -18.02 0.18 -8.96
N ASN A 29 -18.70 1.33 -9.08
CA ASN A 29 -19.97 1.61 -8.40
C ASN A 29 -19.90 1.45 -6.86
N VAL A 30 -18.73 1.74 -6.27
CA VAL A 30 -18.52 1.66 -4.82
C VAL A 30 -18.96 2.98 -4.16
N ARG A 31 -19.66 2.89 -3.02
CA ARG A 31 -20.05 4.06 -2.23
C ARG A 31 -18.85 4.62 -1.47
N ALA A 32 -18.49 5.87 -1.75
CA ALA A 32 -17.56 6.65 -0.93
C ALA A 32 -18.34 7.60 -0.01
N THR A 33 -18.01 7.60 1.28
CA THR A 33 -18.52 8.58 2.26
C THR A 33 -17.33 9.33 2.87
N TYR A 34 -17.59 10.41 3.59
CA TYR A 34 -16.52 11.19 4.21
C TYR A 34 -16.54 11.05 5.73
N HIS A 35 -15.35 11.10 6.31
CA HIS A 35 -15.15 11.36 7.73
C HIS A 35 -14.04 12.41 7.84
N ASN A 36 -14.28 13.48 8.61
CA ASN A 36 -13.32 14.56 8.71
C ASN A 36 -12.29 14.30 9.81
N TYR A 37 -11.17 13.67 9.45
CA TYR A 37 -10.04 13.43 10.37
C TYR A 37 -9.21 14.69 10.69
N ASN A 38 -9.33 15.77 9.89
CA ASN A 38 -8.51 16.99 9.99
C ASN A 38 -7.00 16.75 10.25
N PRO A 39 -6.31 15.94 9.41
CA PRO A 39 -4.93 15.52 9.68
C PRO A 39 -3.94 16.69 9.85
N GLN A 40 -4.15 17.81 9.15
CA GLN A 40 -3.35 19.02 9.28
C GLN A 40 -3.35 19.58 10.71
N ASN A 41 -4.50 19.55 11.39
CA ASN A 41 -4.67 20.11 12.74
C ASN A 41 -4.06 19.20 13.82
N ILE A 42 -3.83 17.93 13.50
CA ILE A 42 -3.27 16.94 14.41
C ILE A 42 -1.85 16.51 14.02
N ASN A 43 -1.17 17.26 13.15
CA ASN A 43 0.18 16.96 12.67
C ASN A 43 0.30 15.54 12.03
N TRP A 44 -0.75 15.14 11.30
CA TRP A 44 -0.87 13.84 10.64
C TRP A 44 -0.70 12.65 11.61
N ASP A 45 -0.95 12.86 12.90
CA ASP A 45 -0.77 11.83 13.94
C ASP A 45 -1.91 10.81 13.93
N TYR A 46 -1.58 9.58 13.56
CA TYR A 46 -2.53 8.47 13.45
C TYR A 46 -3.15 8.11 14.81
N ASN A 47 -2.39 8.25 15.91
CA ASN A 47 -2.90 7.97 17.26
C ASN A 47 -3.95 9.00 17.67
N LYS A 48 -3.73 10.28 17.36
CA LYS A 48 -4.70 11.36 17.67
C LYS A 48 -6.01 11.19 16.92
N ALA A 49 -5.95 10.76 15.66
CA ALA A 49 -7.14 10.45 14.88
C ALA A 49 -7.77 9.09 15.25
N SER A 50 -7.13 8.30 16.11
CA SER A 50 -7.55 6.93 16.47
C SER A 50 -7.84 6.07 15.24
N VAL A 51 -7.04 6.21 14.18
CA VAL A 51 -7.20 5.39 12.98
C VAL A 51 -6.82 3.94 13.30
N TYR A 52 -7.54 2.98 12.74
CA TYR A 52 -7.29 1.56 12.98
C TYR A 52 -5.83 1.15 12.69
N CYS A 53 -5.23 1.74 11.66
CA CYS A 53 -3.84 1.46 11.27
C CYS A 53 -2.78 2.07 12.19
N ALA A 54 -3.14 2.86 13.21
CA ALA A 54 -2.19 3.49 14.12
C ALA A 54 -1.28 2.48 14.81
N THR A 55 -1.81 1.29 15.14
CA THR A 55 -1.06 0.18 15.74
C THR A 55 0.22 -0.20 14.99
N TRP A 56 0.23 -0.06 13.66
CA TRP A 56 1.36 -0.47 12.81
C TRP A 56 2.05 0.69 12.10
N ASP A 57 1.30 1.72 11.70
CA ASP A 57 1.79 2.77 10.81
C ASP A 57 1.99 4.12 11.50
N ALA A 58 1.64 4.29 12.79
CA ALA A 58 1.75 5.59 13.46
C ALA A 58 3.20 6.12 13.53
N ASN A 59 4.17 5.23 13.59
CA ASN A 59 5.60 5.57 13.67
C ASN A 59 6.26 5.82 12.31
N GLN A 60 5.49 5.76 11.21
CA GLN A 60 6.03 6.12 9.89
C GLN A 60 6.46 7.60 9.87
N PRO A 61 7.49 7.94 9.08
CA PRO A 61 7.97 9.32 8.95
C PRO A 61 6.84 10.29 8.60
N LEU A 62 6.91 11.52 9.11
CA LEU A 62 5.89 12.54 8.82
C LEU A 62 5.71 12.76 7.31
N SER A 63 6.80 12.71 6.54
CA SER A 63 6.78 12.81 5.08
C SER A 63 5.94 11.72 4.42
N TRP A 64 5.90 10.51 4.98
CA TRP A 64 5.06 9.41 4.52
C TRP A 64 3.59 9.64 4.91
N ARG A 65 3.32 9.94 6.18
CA ARG A 65 1.95 10.14 6.70
C ARG A 65 1.23 11.33 6.04
N LYS A 66 1.96 12.33 5.57
CA LYS A 66 1.40 13.51 4.87
C LYS A 66 1.46 13.44 3.34
N LYS A 67 2.02 12.37 2.77
CA LYS A 67 2.24 12.27 1.32
C LYS A 67 0.94 12.28 0.53
N TYR A 68 -0.10 11.65 1.07
CA TYR A 68 -1.42 11.53 0.46
C TYR A 68 -2.53 11.80 1.47
N ALA A 69 -3.74 12.06 0.96
CA ALA A 69 -4.95 12.16 1.79
C ALA A 69 -5.29 10.79 2.43
N TRP A 70 -5.98 10.83 3.56
CA TRP A 70 -6.33 9.62 4.31
C TRP A 70 -7.73 9.13 3.94
N THR A 71 -7.91 7.82 3.99
CA THR A 71 -9.21 7.18 3.79
C THR A 71 -9.32 5.91 4.62
N ALA A 72 -10.53 5.62 5.10
CA ALA A 72 -10.87 4.31 5.64
C ALA A 72 -11.33 3.42 4.49
N PHE A 73 -10.88 2.16 4.48
CA PHE A 73 -11.21 1.22 3.41
C PHE A 73 -12.03 0.03 3.91
N CYS A 74 -13.19 -0.18 3.29
CA CYS A 74 -14.06 -1.34 3.49
C CYS A 74 -14.70 -1.83 2.18
N GLY A 75 -14.09 -1.50 1.03
CA GLY A 75 -14.63 -1.79 -0.31
C GLY A 75 -14.78 -3.30 -0.59
N PRO A 76 -15.55 -3.69 -1.63
CA PRO A 76 -15.91 -5.10 -1.89
C PRO A 76 -14.75 -5.97 -2.39
N VAL A 77 -13.74 -5.39 -3.04
CA VAL A 77 -12.59 -6.09 -3.63
C VAL A 77 -11.31 -5.55 -3.02
N GLY A 78 -10.40 -6.45 -2.62
CA GLY A 78 -9.11 -6.10 -2.01
C GLY A 78 -9.00 -6.48 -0.53
N PRO A 79 -7.79 -6.37 0.04
CA PRO A 79 -7.54 -6.65 1.45
C PRO A 79 -8.29 -5.65 2.34
N ARG A 80 -8.68 -6.06 3.54
CA ARG A 80 -9.38 -5.21 4.52
C ARG A 80 -8.71 -5.30 5.88
N GLY A 81 -8.99 -4.33 6.74
CA GLY A 81 -8.43 -4.29 8.08
C GLY A 81 -6.91 -4.12 8.04
N ARG A 82 -6.18 -5.02 8.71
CA ARG A 82 -4.73 -4.90 8.87
C ARG A 82 -4.01 -4.95 7.53
N ASP A 83 -4.42 -5.83 6.63
CA ASP A 83 -3.73 -6.07 5.36
C ASP A 83 -3.93 -4.95 4.33
N SER A 84 -4.82 -4.00 4.62
CA SER A 84 -5.01 -2.76 3.86
C SER A 84 -4.22 -1.57 4.39
N CYS A 85 -3.66 -1.64 5.60
CA CYS A 85 -2.92 -0.53 6.20
C CYS A 85 -1.70 -0.14 5.35
N GLY A 86 -1.50 1.16 5.17
CA GLY A 86 -0.42 1.73 4.37
C GLY A 86 -0.50 1.53 2.86
N LYS A 87 -1.55 0.89 2.34
CA LYS A 87 -1.76 0.73 0.89
C LYS A 87 -2.39 1.98 0.27
N CYS A 88 -2.19 2.12 -1.04
CA CYS A 88 -2.71 3.23 -1.82
C CYS A 88 -3.95 2.80 -2.62
N LEU A 89 -4.85 3.75 -2.85
CA LEU A 89 -5.99 3.64 -3.76
C LEU A 89 -5.91 4.78 -4.78
N THR A 90 -6.30 4.51 -6.02
CA THR A 90 -6.37 5.47 -7.12
C THR A 90 -7.80 5.82 -7.46
#